data_AF-A0A940L4P3-F1
#
_entry.id   AF-A0A940L4P3-F1
#
_cell.length_a   1.000
_cell.length_b   1.000
_cell.length_c   1.000
_cell.angle_alpha   90.00
_cell.angle_beta   90.00
_cell.angle_gamma   90.00
#
_symmetry.space_group_name_H-M   'P 1'
#
loop_
_entity.id
_entity.type
_entity.pdbx_description
1 polymer ?
#
loop_
_entity_poly.entity_id
_entity_poly.type
_entity_poly.pdbx_seq_one_letter_code
_entity_poly.pdbx_strand_id
1 'polypeptide(L)'
;MSQFDRAFELGKLYCDRGEFGPATDNLREAADGYFAEKNSSQYIKCINLLLRIYAEREQYEDINQTKDKLQDLVLKEGFELNSKTYYTLAICASYKMQFETALDYLQKALAIALSTDSKEDICHAIFGLAMVYSHPKVGRQADALKEIYNLQVFFQVYKMPDLQASSLLLNADILKQMKKYDETIEILWRAYDIIRETRNVVMSNTLMGALADTYCEMGDKDMARTYISLAMRSIDADNHRRTARMAKALNEKIGGEGQSNFDLVFDEANHAVIEKKIGRIDFKNQFILLDLLRLFVTNQGTIYSKEFLVENVWKQPYDPAIHDNKIYVTIKRLRKLIEPDYEKPKYIFRAKNGYYMNKAARVHFEH
;
A
#
# COMPACT_ATOMS: atom_id res chain seq x y z
N MET A 1 33.93 -22.99 -6.03
CA MET A 1 32.57 -22.68 -5.58
C MET A 1 31.74 -23.91 -5.88
N SER A 2 31.19 -24.57 -4.85
CA SER A 2 30.36 -25.76 -5.06
C SER A 2 29.08 -25.37 -5.81
N GLN A 3 28.37 -26.35 -6.37
CA GLN A 3 27.06 -26.10 -6.97
C GLN A 3 26.10 -25.44 -5.96
N PHE A 4 26.13 -25.87 -4.70
CA PHE A 4 25.29 -25.36 -3.62
C PHE A 4 25.68 -23.92 -3.21
N ASP A 5 26.96 -23.59 -3.21
CA ASP A 5 27.43 -22.21 -2.99
C ASP A 5 26.89 -21.27 -4.07
N ARG A 6 26.90 -21.72 -5.33
CA ARG A 6 26.33 -20.95 -6.44
C ARG A 6 24.81 -20.78 -6.28
N ALA A 7 24.10 -21.86 -5.95
CA ALA A 7 22.65 -21.81 -5.72
C ALA A 7 22.31 -20.88 -4.55
N PHE A 8 23.07 -20.93 -3.45
CA PHE A 8 22.88 -20.05 -2.29
C PHE A 8 23.06 -18.58 -2.65
N GLU A 9 24.17 -18.22 -3.30
CA GLU A 9 24.43 -16.83 -3.70
C GLU A 9 23.37 -16.31 -4.67
N LEU A 10 22.92 -17.15 -5.61
CA LEU A 10 21.86 -16.77 -6.54
C LEU A 10 20.50 -16.61 -5.84
N GLY A 11 20.17 -17.52 -4.92
CA GLY A 11 18.96 -17.44 -4.11
C GLY A 11 18.93 -16.21 -3.21
N LYS A 12 20.07 -15.87 -2.60
CA LYS A 12 20.24 -14.63 -1.82
C LYS A 12 20.06 -13.39 -2.69
N LEU A 13 20.70 -13.35 -3.86
CA LEU A 13 20.56 -12.23 -4.81
C LEU A 13 19.10 -12.02 -5.23
N TYR A 14 18.37 -13.09 -5.54
CA TYR A 14 16.95 -13.01 -5.85
C TYR A 14 16.11 -12.53 -4.66
N CYS A 15 16.45 -12.97 -3.44
CA CYS A 15 15.82 -12.50 -2.21
C CYS A 15 16.02 -10.98 -2.02
N ASP A 16 17.24 -10.48 -2.21
CA ASP A 16 17.58 -9.05 -2.10
C ASP A 16 16.85 -8.20 -3.15
N ARG A 17 16.57 -8.78 -4.32
CA ARG A 17 15.75 -8.15 -5.39
C ARG A 17 14.25 -8.26 -5.17
N GLY A 18 13.80 -9.03 -4.18
CA GLY A 18 12.39 -9.31 -3.94
C GLY A 18 11.76 -10.34 -4.89
N GLU A 19 12.56 -11.07 -5.68
CA GLU A 19 12.14 -12.12 -6.61
C GLU A 19 12.04 -13.46 -5.87
N PHE A 20 11.01 -13.60 -5.03
CA PHE A 20 10.89 -14.71 -4.09
C PHE A 20 10.62 -16.08 -4.72
N GLY A 21 10.00 -16.15 -5.90
CA GLY A 21 9.85 -17.40 -6.65
C GLY A 21 11.21 -18.05 -6.93
N PRO A 22 12.04 -17.43 -7.81
CA PRO A 22 13.38 -17.92 -8.11
C PRO A 22 14.28 -18.05 -6.86
N ALA A 23 14.13 -17.16 -5.87
CA ALA A 23 14.88 -17.26 -4.62
C ALA A 23 14.57 -18.57 -3.88
N THR A 24 13.29 -18.94 -3.79
CA THR A 24 12.86 -20.16 -3.09
C THR A 24 13.45 -21.41 -3.74
N ASP A 25 13.41 -21.49 -5.08
CA ASP A 25 13.90 -22.66 -5.81
C ASP A 25 15.40 -22.87 -5.57
N ASN A 26 16.20 -21.80 -5.71
CA ASN A 26 17.64 -21.85 -5.51
C ASN A 26 18.03 -22.12 -4.04
N LEU A 27 17.30 -21.52 -3.09
CA LEU A 27 17.57 -21.73 -1.66
C LEU A 27 17.18 -23.15 -1.20
N ARG A 28 16.15 -23.77 -1.80
CA ARG A 28 15.81 -25.18 -1.54
C ARG A 28 16.89 -26.11 -2.05
N GLU A 29 17.37 -25.91 -3.29
CA GLU A 29 18.50 -26.68 -3.85
C GLU A 29 19.75 -26.56 -2.96
N ALA A 30 20.10 -25.34 -2.54
CA ALA A 30 21.24 -25.11 -1.65
C ALA A 30 21.03 -25.76 -0.28
N ALA A 31 19.84 -25.65 0.32
CA ALA A 31 19.53 -26.25 1.62
C ALA A 31 19.66 -27.78 1.58
N ASP A 32 19.07 -28.44 0.58
CA ASP A 32 19.12 -29.90 0.45
C ASP A 32 20.56 -30.39 0.25
N GLY A 33 21.35 -29.67 -0.55
CA GLY A 33 22.77 -29.94 -0.76
C GLY A 33 23.61 -29.81 0.51
N TYR A 34 23.48 -28.68 1.21
CA TYR A 34 24.21 -28.45 2.47
C TYR A 34 23.78 -29.42 3.57
N PHE A 35 22.51 -29.84 3.58
CA PHE A 35 22.04 -30.87 4.51
C PHE A 35 22.72 -32.22 4.22
N ALA A 36 22.80 -32.63 2.94
CA ALA A 36 23.49 -33.85 2.53
C ALA A 36 25.00 -33.82 2.85
N GLU A 37 25.63 -32.66 2.73
CA GLU A 37 27.04 -32.43 3.10
C GLU A 37 27.27 -32.30 4.63
N LYS A 38 26.21 -32.36 5.45
CA LYS A 38 26.25 -32.10 6.90
C LYS A 38 26.80 -30.71 7.25
N ASN A 39 26.63 -29.74 6.37
CA ASN A 39 27.01 -28.35 6.58
C ASN A 39 25.87 -27.58 7.27
N SER A 40 25.74 -27.80 8.58
CA SER A 40 24.69 -27.22 9.43
C SER A 40 24.62 -25.69 9.37
N SER A 41 25.77 -25.02 9.27
CA SER A 41 25.83 -23.55 9.27
C SER A 41 25.18 -22.96 8.02
N GLN A 42 25.53 -23.47 6.83
CA GLN A 42 24.98 -22.97 5.58
C GLN A 42 23.53 -23.41 5.36
N TYR A 43 23.19 -24.63 5.79
CA TYR A 43 21.80 -25.09 5.82
C TYR A 43 20.91 -24.11 6.59
N ILE A 44 21.29 -23.71 7.81
CA ILE A 44 20.50 -22.77 8.62
C ILE A 44 20.36 -21.40 7.97
N LYS A 45 21.39 -20.90 7.28
CA LYS A 45 21.26 -19.64 6.52
C LYS A 45 20.21 -19.74 5.43
N CYS A 46 20.17 -20.86 4.69
CA CYS A 46 19.14 -21.10 3.68
C CYS A 46 17.76 -21.15 4.31
N ILE A 47 17.60 -21.90 5.41
CA ILE A 47 16.33 -22.04 6.12
C ILE A 47 15.83 -20.69 6.65
N ASN A 48 16.71 -19.85 7.18
CA ASN A 48 16.34 -18.52 7.68
C ASN A 48 15.82 -17.61 6.56
N LEU A 49 16.42 -17.66 5.37
CA LEU A 49 15.94 -16.91 4.20
C LEU A 49 14.62 -17.47 3.68
N LEU A 50 14.49 -18.80 3.58
CA LEU A 50 13.25 -19.46 3.16
C LEU A 50 12.08 -19.13 4.09
N LEU A 51 12.26 -19.22 5.41
CA LEU A 51 11.24 -18.84 6.38
C LEU A 51 10.81 -17.38 6.23
N ARG A 52 11.76 -16.47 5.98
CA ARG A 52 11.45 -15.05 5.74
C ARG A 52 10.62 -14.87 4.47
N ILE A 53 10.99 -15.55 3.38
CA ILE A 53 10.24 -15.55 2.12
C ILE A 53 8.83 -16.10 2.34
N TYR A 54 8.70 -17.26 2.98
CA TYR A 54 7.39 -17.87 3.25
C TYR A 54 6.51 -16.95 4.10
N ALA A 55 7.09 -16.22 5.05
CA ALA A 55 6.37 -15.23 5.85
C ALA A 55 5.85 -14.05 5.01
N GLU A 56 6.65 -13.52 4.07
CA GLU A 56 6.22 -12.44 3.16
C GLU A 56 5.22 -12.92 2.11
N ARG A 57 5.28 -14.19 1.72
CA ARG A 57 4.34 -14.84 0.79
C ARG A 57 3.09 -15.42 1.46
N GLU A 58 2.99 -15.29 2.79
CA GLU A 58 1.90 -15.88 3.60
C GLU A 58 1.72 -17.40 3.40
N GLN A 59 2.82 -18.11 3.14
CA GLN A 59 2.88 -19.55 2.95
C GLN A 59 2.98 -20.28 4.30
N TYR A 60 1.91 -20.21 5.09
CA TYR A 60 1.92 -20.71 6.47
C TYR A 60 2.15 -22.22 6.60
N GLU A 61 1.78 -22.99 5.59
CA GLU A 61 1.98 -24.44 5.57
C GLU A 61 3.47 -24.78 5.44
N ASP A 62 4.19 -24.14 4.50
CA ASP A 62 5.64 -24.28 4.35
C ASP A 62 6.39 -23.85 5.62
N ILE A 63 5.91 -22.80 6.32
CA ILE A 63 6.47 -22.37 7.61
C ILE A 63 6.31 -23.47 8.66
N ASN A 64 5.12 -24.04 8.81
CA ASN A 64 4.86 -25.09 9.80
C ASN A 64 5.74 -26.32 9.51
N GLN A 65 5.78 -26.79 8.25
CA GLN A 65 6.60 -27.93 7.86
C GLN A 65 8.11 -27.69 8.12
N THR A 66 8.59 -26.47 7.82
CA THR A 66 9.99 -26.11 8.09
C THR A 66 10.27 -26.06 9.59
N LYS A 67 9.33 -25.56 10.40
CA LYS A 67 9.43 -25.53 11.86
C LYS A 67 9.48 -26.94 12.45
N ASP A 68 8.62 -27.84 11.98
CA ASP A 68 8.58 -29.23 12.44
C ASP A 68 9.88 -29.95 12.12
N LYS A 69 10.42 -29.77 10.91
CA LYS A 69 11.75 -30.28 10.53
C LYS A 69 12.86 -29.74 11.44
N LEU A 70 12.87 -28.44 11.73
CA LEU A 70 13.86 -27.85 12.65
C LEU A 70 13.74 -28.43 14.06
N GLN A 71 12.51 -28.61 14.56
CA GLN A 71 12.29 -29.19 15.88
C GLN A 71 12.78 -30.64 15.93
N ASP A 72 12.54 -31.42 14.89
CA ASP A 72 13.05 -32.79 14.77
C ASP A 72 14.58 -32.83 14.78
N LEU A 73 15.25 -31.93 14.06
CA LEU A 73 16.72 -31.84 14.07
C LEU A 73 17.26 -31.48 15.46
N VAL A 74 16.61 -30.54 16.15
CA VAL A 74 17.00 -30.16 17.52
C VAL A 74 16.87 -31.35 18.48
N LEU A 75 15.76 -32.10 18.41
CA LEU A 75 15.47 -33.19 19.34
C LEU A 75 16.24 -34.49 19.04
N LYS A 76 16.40 -34.86 17.77
CA LYS A 76 16.98 -36.14 17.35
C LYS A 76 18.48 -36.06 17.09
N GLU A 77 18.95 -34.93 16.57
CA GLU A 77 20.35 -34.76 16.13
C GLU A 77 21.14 -33.78 17.02
N GLY A 78 20.51 -33.24 18.06
CA GLY A 78 21.15 -32.28 18.97
C GLY A 78 21.49 -30.96 18.28
N PHE A 79 20.74 -30.60 17.23
CA PHE A 79 21.00 -29.43 16.43
C PHE A 79 20.78 -28.14 17.24
N GLU A 80 21.73 -27.21 17.21
CA GLU A 80 21.61 -25.93 17.92
C GLU A 80 21.13 -24.82 16.97
N LEU A 81 20.03 -24.17 17.34
CA LEU A 81 19.51 -23.02 16.61
C LEU A 81 20.21 -21.73 17.05
N ASN A 82 20.59 -20.89 16.08
CA ASN A 82 21.21 -19.61 16.36
C ASN A 82 20.18 -18.48 16.61
N SER A 83 20.68 -17.33 17.06
CA SER A 83 19.84 -16.15 17.34
C SER A 83 18.97 -15.76 16.14
N LYS A 84 19.56 -15.71 14.94
CA LYS A 84 18.87 -15.34 13.70
C LYS A 84 17.71 -16.27 13.36
N THR A 85 17.83 -17.57 13.64
CA THR A 85 16.72 -18.51 13.46
C THR A 85 15.56 -18.23 14.40
N TYR A 86 15.84 -18.02 15.69
CA TYR A 86 14.79 -17.65 16.65
C TYR A 86 14.13 -16.31 16.29
N TYR A 87 14.92 -15.32 15.86
CA TYR A 87 14.39 -14.07 15.33
C TYR A 87 13.45 -14.30 14.14
N THR A 88 13.86 -15.06 13.12
CA THR A 88 13.03 -15.33 11.95
C THR A 88 11.74 -16.08 12.32
N LEU A 89 11.81 -17.07 13.23
CA LEU A 89 10.63 -17.76 13.76
C LEU A 89 9.69 -16.80 14.49
N ALA A 90 10.23 -15.83 15.23
CA ALA A 90 9.44 -14.80 15.88
C ALA A 90 8.71 -13.89 14.89
N ILE A 91 9.36 -13.53 13.77
CA ILE A 91 8.70 -12.76 12.71
C ILE A 91 7.53 -13.56 12.11
N CYS A 92 7.74 -14.85 11.83
CA CYS A 92 6.68 -15.74 11.35
C CYS A 92 5.49 -15.80 12.33
N ALA A 93 5.77 -15.97 13.63
CA ALA A 93 4.76 -15.99 14.69
C ALA A 93 4.02 -14.63 14.79
N SER A 94 4.76 -13.51 14.69
CA SER A 94 4.18 -12.17 14.71
C SER A 94 3.20 -11.93 13.57
N TYR A 95 3.52 -12.39 12.36
CA TYR A 95 2.61 -12.29 11.21
C TYR A 95 1.36 -13.17 11.34
N LYS A 96 1.42 -14.23 12.14
CA LYS A 96 0.26 -15.05 12.55
C LYS A 96 -0.47 -14.49 13.77
N MET A 97 -0.09 -13.30 14.26
CA MET A 97 -0.66 -12.67 15.46
C MET A 97 -0.43 -13.45 16.77
N GLN A 98 0.60 -14.31 16.81
CA GLN A 98 0.98 -15.13 17.96
C GLN A 98 2.04 -14.38 18.81
N PHE A 99 1.64 -13.28 19.43
CA PHE A 99 2.59 -12.34 20.06
C PHE A 99 3.35 -12.92 21.25
N GLU A 100 2.71 -13.72 22.10
CA GLU A 100 3.38 -14.36 23.24
C GLU A 100 4.51 -15.28 22.77
N THR A 101 4.22 -16.16 21.81
CA THR A 101 5.23 -17.03 21.19
C THR A 101 6.33 -16.24 20.49
N ALA A 102 6.00 -15.13 19.83
CA ALA A 102 6.99 -14.26 19.22
C ALA A 102 7.93 -13.64 20.27
N LEU A 103 7.40 -13.17 21.41
CA LEU A 103 8.20 -12.62 22.51
C LEU A 103 9.13 -13.68 23.09
N ASP A 104 8.66 -14.90 23.32
CA ASP A 104 9.50 -15.99 23.83
C ASP A 104 10.67 -16.29 22.89
N TYR A 105 10.41 -16.34 21.57
CA TYR A 105 11.46 -16.53 20.57
C TYR A 105 12.43 -15.35 20.53
N LEU A 106 11.96 -14.11 20.65
CA LEU A 106 12.83 -12.93 20.64
C LEU A 106 13.70 -12.83 21.89
N GLN A 107 13.16 -13.20 23.06
CA GLN A 107 13.95 -13.27 24.29
C GLN A 107 15.06 -14.31 24.18
N LYS A 108 14.77 -15.49 23.61
CA LYS A 108 15.78 -16.50 23.30
C LYS A 108 16.82 -16.00 22.29
N ALA A 109 16.36 -15.36 21.22
CA ALA A 109 17.24 -14.78 20.20
C ALA A 109 18.20 -13.75 20.82
N LEU A 110 17.69 -12.85 21.66
CA LEU A 110 18.48 -11.83 22.34
C LEU A 110 19.50 -12.45 23.31
N ALA A 111 19.09 -13.43 24.11
CA ALA A 111 19.98 -14.12 25.03
C ALA A 111 21.16 -14.79 24.31
N ILE A 112 20.90 -15.47 23.18
CA ILE A 112 21.94 -16.09 22.34
C ILE A 112 22.82 -15.03 21.67
N ALA A 113 22.23 -13.92 21.19
CA ALA A 113 22.99 -12.85 20.56
C ALA A 113 23.95 -12.17 21.54
N LEU A 114 23.51 -11.98 22.79
CA LEU A 114 24.34 -11.44 23.87
C LEU A 114 25.46 -12.41 24.28
N SER A 115 25.19 -13.72 24.38
CA SER A 115 26.21 -14.70 24.74
C SER A 115 27.28 -14.88 23.66
N THR A 116 26.91 -14.69 22.40
CA THR A 116 27.81 -14.76 21.23
C THR A 116 28.45 -13.42 20.86
N ASP A 117 28.09 -12.35 21.56
CA ASP A 117 28.48 -10.95 21.30
C ASP A 117 28.22 -10.46 19.85
N SER A 118 27.24 -11.07 19.17
CA SER A 118 26.87 -10.71 17.80
C SER A 118 26.04 -9.42 17.78
N LYS A 119 26.69 -8.29 17.51
CA LYS A 119 26.02 -6.97 17.50
C LYS A 119 24.89 -6.88 16.48
N GLU A 120 25.05 -7.53 15.32
CA GLU A 120 24.01 -7.62 14.30
C GLU A 120 22.78 -8.38 14.82
N ASP A 121 22.98 -9.55 15.43
CA ASP A 121 21.87 -10.34 15.95
C ASP A 121 21.19 -9.67 17.15
N ILE A 122 21.95 -8.95 17.99
CA ILE A 122 21.40 -8.13 19.08
C ILE A 122 20.44 -7.08 18.49
N CYS A 123 20.86 -6.36 17.45
CA CYS A 123 20.02 -5.34 16.82
C CYS A 123 18.75 -5.95 16.20
N HIS A 124 18.85 -7.10 15.52
CA HIS A 124 17.68 -7.78 14.97
C HIS A 124 16.70 -8.22 16.07
N ALA A 125 17.20 -8.80 17.17
CA ALA A 125 16.37 -9.22 18.28
C ALA A 125 15.68 -8.04 18.97
N ILE A 126 16.39 -6.93 19.22
CA ILE A 126 15.82 -5.70 19.77
C ILE A 126 14.74 -5.13 18.83
N PHE A 127 15.01 -5.09 17.53
CA PHE A 127 14.03 -4.64 16.54
C PHE A 127 12.78 -5.51 16.53
N GLY A 128 12.94 -6.84 16.60
CA GLY A 128 11.81 -7.76 16.71
C GLY A 128 10.98 -7.53 17.97
N LEU A 129 11.62 -7.27 19.12
CA LEU A 129 10.91 -6.92 20.37
C LEU A 129 10.11 -5.63 20.20
N ALA A 130 10.73 -4.59 19.64
CA ALA A 130 10.06 -3.32 19.36
C ALA A 130 8.83 -3.52 18.46
N MET A 131 8.95 -4.37 17.42
CA MET A 131 7.87 -4.67 16.49
C MET A 131 6.68 -5.36 17.16
N VAL A 132 6.93 -6.26 18.11
CA VAL A 132 5.85 -6.92 18.85
C VAL A 132 5.22 -5.97 19.87
N TYR A 133 6.03 -5.18 20.58
CA TYR A 133 5.54 -4.21 21.56
C TYR A 133 4.71 -3.09 20.96
N SER A 134 5.02 -2.65 19.73
CA SER A 134 4.27 -1.60 19.04
C SER A 134 2.90 -2.05 18.55
N HIS A 135 2.64 -3.35 18.51
CA HIS A 135 1.39 -3.86 17.98
C HIS A 135 0.20 -3.43 18.87
N PRO A 136 -0.91 -2.91 18.31
CA PRO A 136 -2.03 -2.37 19.09
C PRO A 136 -2.64 -3.33 20.11
N LYS A 137 -2.63 -4.64 19.83
CA LYS A 137 -3.10 -5.68 20.77
C LYS A 137 -2.20 -5.90 21.99
N VAL A 138 -0.91 -5.59 21.87
CA VAL A 138 0.06 -5.69 22.97
C VAL A 138 0.07 -4.37 23.76
N GLY A 139 -0.02 -3.23 23.05
CA GLY A 139 -0.22 -1.92 23.66
C GLY A 139 0.97 -1.37 24.44
N ARG A 140 2.18 -1.93 24.25
CA ARG A 140 3.41 -1.54 24.96
C ARG A 140 4.23 -0.53 24.15
N GLN A 141 3.59 0.54 23.68
CA GLN A 141 4.20 1.54 22.80
C GLN A 141 5.43 2.23 23.42
N ALA A 142 5.40 2.51 24.72
CA ALA A 142 6.53 3.14 25.42
C ALA A 142 7.78 2.24 25.42
N ASP A 143 7.60 0.93 25.62
CA ASP A 143 8.68 -0.05 25.55
C ASP A 143 9.20 -0.18 24.12
N ALA A 144 8.31 -0.16 23.12
CA ALA A 144 8.71 -0.18 21.71
C ALA A 144 9.60 1.02 21.34
N LEU A 145 9.22 2.24 21.77
CA LEU A 145 10.01 3.45 21.56
C LEU A 145 11.37 3.36 22.26
N LYS A 146 11.41 2.85 23.50
CA LYS A 146 12.66 2.62 24.23
C LYS A 146 13.61 1.71 23.44
N GLU A 147 13.12 0.60 22.90
CA GLU A 147 13.94 -0.30 22.08
C GLU A 147 14.39 0.33 20.76
N ILE A 148 13.56 1.18 20.14
CA ILE A 148 13.97 1.97 18.96
C ILE A 148 15.10 2.94 19.30
N TYR A 149 15.05 3.63 20.45
CA TYR A 149 16.13 4.50 20.88
C TYR A 149 17.43 3.72 21.17
N ASN A 150 17.31 2.52 21.76
CA ASN A 150 18.47 1.63 21.93
C ASN A 150 19.12 1.32 20.58
N LEU A 151 18.33 0.99 19.56
CA LEU A 151 18.83 0.73 18.20
C LEU A 151 19.53 1.94 17.58
N GLN A 152 19.03 3.16 17.81
CA GLN A 152 19.66 4.37 17.29
C GLN A 152 21.09 4.55 17.78
N VAL A 153 21.40 4.14 19.03
CA VAL A 153 22.76 4.16 19.56
C VAL A 153 23.66 3.19 18.77
N PHE A 154 23.16 2.00 18.43
CA PHE A 154 23.91 1.06 17.60
C PHE A 154 24.18 1.61 16.19
N PHE A 155 23.20 2.24 15.56
CA PHE A 155 23.35 2.77 14.19
C PHE A 155 24.35 3.92 14.06
N GLN A 156 24.74 4.57 15.17
CA GLN A 156 25.83 5.56 15.17
C GLN A 156 27.20 4.92 14.93
N VAL A 157 27.36 3.65 15.31
CA VAL A 157 28.64 2.92 15.28
C VAL A 157 28.64 1.86 14.17
N TYR A 158 27.51 1.18 13.97
CA TYR A 158 27.37 0.05 13.05
C TYR A 158 26.48 0.41 11.86
N LYS A 159 27.00 0.18 10.66
CA LYS A 159 26.27 0.44 9.41
C LYS A 159 25.35 -0.72 9.07
N MET A 160 24.05 -0.56 9.35
CA MET A 160 23.01 -1.53 9.05
C MET A 160 21.81 -0.82 8.39
N PRO A 161 21.94 -0.36 7.14
CA PRO A 161 20.99 0.59 6.55
C PRO A 161 19.58 0.02 6.40
N ASP A 162 19.42 -1.26 6.03
CA ASP A 162 18.09 -1.88 5.91
C ASP A 162 17.39 -2.01 7.27
N LEU A 163 18.14 -2.35 8.33
CA LEU A 163 17.60 -2.43 9.68
C LEU A 163 17.29 -1.04 10.24
N GLN A 164 18.13 -0.06 9.94
CA GLN A 164 17.90 1.35 10.31
C GLN A 164 16.64 1.90 9.65
N ALA A 165 16.45 1.67 8.35
CA ALA A 165 15.23 2.06 7.65
C ALA A 165 14.00 1.32 8.21
N SER A 166 14.12 0.02 8.53
CA SER A 166 13.04 -0.75 9.15
C SER A 166 12.66 -0.19 10.53
N SER A 167 13.66 0.21 11.33
CA SER A 167 13.45 0.86 12.63
C SER A 167 12.76 2.21 12.50
N LEU A 168 13.09 3.01 11.49
CA LEU A 168 12.41 4.27 11.21
C LEU A 168 10.96 4.08 10.76
N LEU A 169 10.68 3.10 9.89
CA LEU A 169 9.31 2.75 9.49
C LEU A 169 8.47 2.32 10.69
N LEU A 170 9.04 1.55 11.61
CA LEU A 170 8.38 1.15 12.85
C LEU A 170 8.13 2.35 13.78
N ASN A 171 9.10 3.25 13.91
CA ASN A 171 8.95 4.48 14.67
C ASN A 171 7.81 5.35 14.11
N ALA A 172 7.77 5.52 12.79
CA ALA A 172 6.69 6.23 12.11
C ALA A 172 5.32 5.61 12.40
N ASP A 173 5.20 4.27 12.37
CA ASP A 173 3.93 3.62 12.71
C ASP A 173 3.50 3.90 14.16
N ILE A 174 4.43 3.86 15.12
CA ILE A 174 4.13 4.19 16.53
C ILE A 174 3.70 5.65 16.67
N LEU A 175 4.41 6.60 16.06
CA LEU A 175 4.07 8.03 16.11
C LEU A 175 2.71 8.30 15.47
N LYS A 176 2.38 7.60 14.38
CA LYS A 176 1.06 7.65 13.74
C LYS A 176 -0.02 7.14 14.69
N GLN A 177 0.19 6.01 15.37
CA GLN A 177 -0.74 5.51 16.40
C GLN A 177 -0.95 6.53 17.54
N MET A 178 0.05 7.35 17.84
CA MET A 178 -0.02 8.47 18.79
C MET A 178 -0.63 9.76 18.19
N LYS A 179 -1.10 9.73 16.95
CA LYS A 179 -1.66 10.86 16.18
C LYS A 179 -0.69 12.01 15.93
N LYS A 180 0.62 11.73 15.97
CA LYS A 180 1.70 12.70 15.68
C LYS A 180 2.05 12.65 14.20
N TYR A 181 1.14 13.12 13.34
CA TYR A 181 1.25 12.89 11.90
C TYR A 181 2.40 13.66 11.22
N ASP A 182 2.66 14.91 11.64
CA ASP A 182 3.76 15.69 11.06
C ASP A 182 5.13 15.06 11.36
N GLU A 183 5.36 14.67 12.63
CA GLU A 183 6.56 13.93 13.04
C GLU A 183 6.68 12.59 12.29
N THR A 184 5.55 11.91 12.08
CA THR A 184 5.51 10.65 11.31
C THR A 184 6.02 10.86 9.89
N ILE A 185 5.55 11.89 9.18
CA ILE A 185 5.96 12.18 7.80
C ILE A 185 7.45 12.51 7.73
N GLU A 186 7.98 13.30 8.68
CA GLU A 186 9.41 13.60 8.75
C GLU A 186 10.25 12.32 8.91
N ILE A 187 9.85 11.42 9.82
CA ILE A 187 10.54 10.14 10.03
C ILE A 187 10.45 9.24 8.78
N LEU A 188 9.30 9.23 8.09
CA LEU A 188 9.14 8.49 6.83
C LEU A 188 10.08 9.03 5.74
N TRP A 189 10.26 10.35 5.62
CA TRP A 189 11.23 10.92 4.66
C TRP A 189 12.69 10.59 5.01
N ARG A 190 13.03 10.54 6.29
CA ARG A 190 14.36 10.03 6.71
C ARG A 190 14.55 8.56 6.34
N ALA A 191 13.51 7.74 6.46
CA ALA A 191 13.56 6.35 6.00
C ALA A 191 13.71 6.26 4.47
N TYR A 192 13.03 7.14 3.72
CA TYR A 192 13.13 7.23 2.26
C TYR A 192 14.57 7.45 1.79
N ASP A 193 15.30 8.37 2.41
CA ASP A 193 16.68 8.67 2.02
C ASP A 193 17.58 7.43 2.13
N ILE A 194 17.42 6.63 3.19
CA ILE A 194 18.16 5.37 3.37
C ILE A 194 17.70 4.31 2.36
N ILE A 195 16.40 4.13 2.17
CA ILE A 195 15.84 3.13 1.24
C ILE A 195 16.27 3.43 -0.21
N ARG A 196 16.37 4.72 -0.57
CA ARG A 196 16.87 5.14 -1.89
C ARG A 196 18.31 4.69 -2.11
N GLU A 197 19.14 4.67 -1.08
CA GLU A 197 20.53 4.21 -1.15
C GLU A 197 20.61 2.68 -1.22
N THR A 198 19.81 1.95 -0.43
CA THR A 198 19.82 0.47 -0.44
C THR A 198 19.10 -0.14 -1.65
N ARG A 199 18.26 0.65 -2.34
CA ARG A 199 17.45 0.23 -3.51
C ARG A 199 16.52 -0.95 -3.18
N ASN A 200 16.10 -1.07 -1.92
CA ASN A 200 15.20 -2.12 -1.49
C ASN A 200 13.75 -1.80 -1.92
N VAL A 201 13.29 -2.48 -2.98
CA VAL A 201 11.97 -2.25 -3.60
C VAL A 201 10.82 -2.55 -2.64
N VAL A 202 10.94 -3.63 -1.85
CA VAL A 202 9.90 -4.04 -0.90
C VAL A 202 9.72 -2.98 0.19
N MET A 203 10.83 -2.44 0.72
CA MET A 203 10.79 -1.36 1.70
C MET A 203 10.24 -0.07 1.10
N SER A 204 10.58 0.24 -0.16
CA SER A 204 10.03 1.41 -0.87
C SER A 204 8.50 1.33 -0.99
N ASN A 205 7.97 0.16 -1.35
CA ASN A 205 6.53 -0.07 -1.41
C ASN A 205 5.86 0.04 -0.03
N THR A 206 6.52 -0.48 1.01
CA THR A 206 6.03 -0.40 2.39
C THR A 206 6.00 1.05 2.90
N LEU A 207 7.04 1.83 2.59
CA LEU A 207 7.12 3.26 2.89
C LEU A 207 5.98 4.04 2.22
N MET A 208 5.72 3.80 0.94
CA MET A 208 4.61 4.44 0.24
C MET A 208 3.26 4.08 0.86
N GLY A 209 3.06 2.82 1.25
CA GLY A 209 1.88 2.40 2.00
C GLY A 209 1.75 3.10 3.36
N ALA A 210 2.86 3.28 4.09
CA ALA A 210 2.87 4.02 5.35
C ALA A 210 2.51 5.50 5.18
N LEU A 211 3.09 6.18 4.17
CA LEU A 211 2.71 7.56 3.81
C LEU A 211 1.22 7.64 3.47
N ALA A 212 0.71 6.70 2.66
CA ALA A 212 -0.70 6.67 2.28
C ALA A 212 -1.63 6.54 3.50
N ASP A 213 -1.29 5.67 4.44
CA ASP A 213 -2.08 5.48 5.67
C ASP A 213 -2.02 6.72 6.56
N THR A 214 -0.85 7.35 6.72
CA THR A 214 -0.70 8.60 7.47
C THR A 214 -1.55 9.72 6.89
N TYR A 215 -1.48 9.96 5.56
CA TYR A 215 -2.31 10.98 4.92
C TYR A 215 -3.81 10.65 5.00
N CYS A 216 -4.17 9.37 4.93
CA CYS A 216 -5.55 8.93 5.11
C CYS A 216 -6.08 9.30 6.51
N GLU A 217 -5.28 9.11 7.56
CA GLU A 217 -5.65 9.44 8.94
C GLU A 217 -5.67 10.94 9.23
N MET A 218 -4.87 11.72 8.49
CA MET A 218 -4.96 13.19 8.49
C MET A 218 -6.21 13.73 7.77
N GLY A 219 -6.88 12.90 6.98
CA GLY A 219 -8.03 13.29 6.16
C GLY A 219 -7.69 13.77 4.74
N ASP A 220 -6.41 13.83 4.37
CA ASP A 220 -5.96 14.13 3.02
C ASP A 220 -6.05 12.88 2.12
N LYS A 221 -7.27 12.62 1.65
CA LYS A 221 -7.55 11.45 0.80
C LYS A 221 -6.86 11.53 -0.55
N ASP A 222 -6.54 12.72 -1.06
CA ASP A 222 -5.93 12.86 -2.39
C ASP A 222 -4.46 12.47 -2.36
N MET A 223 -3.72 12.89 -1.33
CA MET A 223 -2.36 12.41 -1.11
C MET A 223 -2.33 10.93 -0.74
N ALA A 224 -3.25 10.46 0.10
CA ALA A 224 -3.37 9.05 0.44
C ALA A 224 -3.55 8.16 -0.80
N ARG A 225 -4.45 8.56 -1.71
CA ARG A 225 -4.69 7.88 -3.00
C ARG A 225 -3.46 7.90 -3.89
N THR A 226 -2.75 9.02 -3.93
CA THR A 226 -1.54 9.14 -4.74
C THR A 226 -0.50 8.12 -4.30
N TYR A 227 -0.16 8.08 -3.02
CA TYR A 227 0.84 7.15 -2.50
C TYR A 227 0.41 5.69 -2.59
N ILE A 228 -0.85 5.35 -2.27
CA ILE A 228 -1.30 3.95 -2.37
C ILE A 228 -1.32 3.48 -3.82
N SER A 229 -1.68 4.35 -4.77
CA SER A 229 -1.67 4.01 -6.20
C SER A 229 -0.26 3.76 -6.73
N LEU A 230 0.74 4.51 -6.25
CA LEU A 230 2.14 4.29 -6.57
C LEU A 230 2.63 2.96 -5.99
N ALA A 231 2.32 2.69 -4.72
CA ALA A 231 2.66 1.43 -4.07
C ALA A 231 2.06 0.23 -4.83
N MET A 232 0.75 0.26 -5.12
CA MET A 232 0.05 -0.84 -5.80
C MET A 232 0.57 -1.11 -7.22
N ARG A 233 1.06 -0.09 -7.94
CA ARG A 233 1.69 -0.28 -9.27
C ARG A 233 3.07 -0.90 -9.22
N SER A 234 3.77 -0.74 -8.10
CA SER A 234 5.15 -1.20 -7.88
C SER A 234 5.22 -2.54 -7.14
N ILE A 235 4.14 -2.95 -6.45
CA ILE A 235 4.06 -4.22 -5.74
C ILE A 235 3.90 -5.37 -6.75
N ASP A 236 4.82 -6.33 -6.68
CA ASP A 236 4.65 -7.65 -7.28
C ASP A 236 3.72 -8.47 -6.38
N ALA A 237 2.49 -8.72 -6.83
CA ALA A 237 1.48 -9.41 -6.02
C ALA A 237 1.79 -10.90 -5.77
N ASP A 238 2.56 -11.54 -6.65
CA ASP A 238 2.89 -12.96 -6.56
C ASP A 238 4.05 -13.20 -5.59
N ASN A 239 5.03 -12.27 -5.60
CA ASN A 239 6.16 -12.31 -4.68
C ASN A 239 5.83 -11.64 -3.35
N HIS A 240 5.25 -10.44 -3.32
CA HIS A 240 5.05 -9.65 -2.09
C HIS A 240 3.61 -9.74 -1.57
N ARG A 241 3.09 -10.97 -1.45
CA ARG A 241 1.66 -11.24 -1.15
C ARG A 241 1.15 -10.51 0.09
N ARG A 242 1.92 -10.52 1.18
CA ARG A 242 1.56 -9.81 2.43
C ARG A 242 1.41 -8.32 2.20
N THR A 243 2.41 -7.69 1.56
CA THR A 243 2.40 -6.25 1.25
C THR A 243 1.26 -5.90 0.29
N ALA A 244 1.00 -6.74 -0.71
CA ALA A 244 -0.13 -6.58 -1.63
C ALA A 244 -1.48 -6.61 -0.90
N ARG A 245 -1.67 -7.57 0.01
CA ARG A 245 -2.88 -7.66 0.84
C ARG A 245 -3.07 -6.41 1.71
N MET A 246 -2.00 -5.94 2.36
CA MET A 246 -2.04 -4.72 3.17
C MET A 246 -2.38 -3.49 2.34
N ALA A 247 -1.73 -3.32 1.17
CA ALA A 247 -1.99 -2.21 0.28
C ALA A 247 -3.43 -2.21 -0.25
N LYS A 248 -3.96 -3.38 -0.61
CA LYS A 248 -5.35 -3.54 -1.05
C LYS A 248 -6.34 -3.13 0.06
N ALA A 249 -6.15 -3.62 1.28
CA ALA A 249 -6.99 -3.26 2.42
C ALA A 249 -6.95 -1.75 2.72
N LEU A 250 -5.77 -1.12 2.61
CA LEU A 250 -5.62 0.32 2.77
C LEU A 250 -6.33 1.10 1.64
N ASN A 251 -6.20 0.66 0.39
CA ASN A 251 -6.90 1.26 -0.74
C ASN A 251 -8.42 1.19 -0.58
N GLU A 252 -8.93 0.06 -0.07
CA GLU A 252 -10.35 -0.09 0.30
C GLU A 252 -10.75 0.89 1.43
N LYS A 253 -9.95 1.01 2.50
CA LYS A 253 -10.15 1.98 3.61
C LYS A 253 -10.21 3.44 3.14
N ILE A 254 -9.36 3.81 2.18
CA ILE A 254 -9.32 5.18 1.61
C ILE A 254 -10.62 5.50 0.83
N GLY A 255 -11.40 4.48 0.47
CA GLY A 255 -12.60 4.59 -0.33
C GLY A 255 -12.31 4.19 -1.76
N GLY A 256 -12.25 2.87 -1.98
CA GLY A 256 -12.12 2.25 -3.29
C GLY A 256 -13.38 2.42 -4.13
N GLU A 257 -13.56 3.61 -4.69
CA GLU A 257 -14.10 3.74 -6.03
C GLU A 257 -13.00 4.43 -6.83
N GLY A 258 -12.58 3.77 -7.91
CA GLY A 258 -11.53 4.29 -8.76
C GLY A 258 -11.81 5.76 -9.06
N GLN A 259 -10.76 6.57 -9.03
CA GLN A 259 -10.71 7.61 -10.04
C GLN A 259 -10.75 6.85 -11.37
N SER A 260 -11.97 6.63 -11.85
CA SER A 260 -12.29 6.88 -13.24
C SER A 260 -11.33 7.97 -13.70
N ASN A 261 -10.48 7.64 -14.67
CA ASN A 261 -9.64 8.65 -15.31
C ASN A 261 -10.49 9.76 -15.96
N PHE A 262 -11.83 9.64 -15.91
CA PHE A 262 -12.81 10.57 -16.40
C PHE A 262 -13.23 11.56 -15.31
N ASP A 263 -13.44 12.81 -15.73
CA ASP A 263 -13.97 13.88 -14.90
C ASP A 263 -15.45 13.66 -14.55
N LEU A 264 -16.21 13.03 -15.44
CA LEU A 264 -17.59 12.60 -15.24
C LEU A 264 -17.77 11.15 -15.74
N VAL A 265 -18.58 10.36 -15.03
CA VAL A 265 -19.08 9.06 -15.49
C VAL A 265 -20.60 9.15 -15.55
N PHE A 266 -21.17 8.93 -16.72
CA PHE A 266 -22.61 8.98 -16.95
C PHE A 266 -23.17 7.55 -16.85
N ASP A 267 -23.97 7.30 -15.83
CA ASP A 267 -24.63 6.03 -15.54
C ASP A 267 -26.06 6.11 -16.09
N GLU A 268 -26.23 5.65 -17.34
CA GLU A 268 -27.51 5.76 -18.06
C GLU A 268 -28.58 4.89 -17.40
N ALA A 269 -28.21 3.69 -16.96
CA ALA A 269 -29.13 2.72 -16.35
C ALA A 269 -29.81 3.25 -15.09
N ASN A 270 -29.08 4.03 -14.27
CA ASN A 270 -29.59 4.53 -13.00
C ASN A 270 -29.89 6.03 -13.00
N HIS A 271 -29.90 6.69 -14.15
CA HIS A 271 -30.15 8.14 -14.27
C HIS A 271 -29.24 8.98 -13.35
N ALA A 272 -27.98 8.59 -13.24
CA ALA A 272 -27.03 9.21 -12.32
C ALA A 272 -25.74 9.62 -13.03
N VAL A 273 -25.00 10.52 -12.41
CA VAL A 273 -23.67 10.91 -12.87
C VAL A 273 -22.72 10.93 -11.70
N ILE A 274 -21.52 10.40 -11.89
CA ILE A 274 -20.45 10.44 -10.88
C ILE A 274 -19.44 11.49 -11.33
N GLU A 275 -19.30 12.56 -10.56
CA GLU A 275 -18.28 13.59 -10.79
C GLU A 275 -17.08 13.36 -9.87
N LYS A 276 -15.87 13.58 -10.40
CA LYS A 276 -14.61 13.21 -9.74
C LYS A 276 -14.41 13.77 -8.31
N LYS A 277 -14.91 14.97 -8.02
CA LYS A 277 -14.77 15.66 -6.73
C LYS A 277 -16.06 15.64 -5.90
N ILE A 278 -17.22 15.76 -6.53
CA ILE A 278 -18.54 15.82 -5.88
C ILE A 278 -19.03 14.42 -5.51
N GLY A 279 -18.71 13.40 -6.31
CA GLY A 279 -19.22 12.04 -6.16
C GLY A 279 -20.50 11.79 -6.97
N ARG A 280 -21.30 10.80 -6.55
CA ARG A 280 -22.53 10.38 -7.25
C ARG A 280 -23.65 11.42 -7.09
N ILE A 281 -24.22 11.83 -8.21
CA ILE A 281 -25.33 12.77 -8.36
C ILE A 281 -26.50 12.01 -8.98
N ASP A 282 -27.56 11.83 -8.21
CA ASP A 282 -28.80 11.20 -8.66
C ASP A 282 -29.79 12.27 -9.13
N PHE A 283 -30.19 12.21 -10.41
CA PHE A 283 -31.14 13.17 -10.98
C PHE A 283 -32.59 12.87 -10.60
N LYS A 284 -32.90 11.69 -10.06
CA LYS A 284 -34.25 11.26 -9.66
C LYS A 284 -35.26 11.57 -10.77
N ASN A 285 -36.25 12.43 -10.49
CA ASN A 285 -37.30 12.83 -11.44
C ASN A 285 -36.95 14.08 -12.26
N GLN A 286 -35.69 14.53 -12.28
CA GLN A 286 -35.24 15.73 -13.00
C GLN A 286 -34.80 15.42 -14.44
N PHE A 287 -35.68 14.79 -15.22
CA PHE A 287 -35.39 14.29 -16.58
C PHE A 287 -34.82 15.37 -17.52
N ILE A 288 -35.35 16.58 -17.48
CA ILE A 288 -34.86 17.71 -18.31
C ILE A 288 -33.39 18.01 -18.05
N LEU A 289 -32.92 17.93 -16.80
CA LEU A 289 -31.50 18.18 -16.48
C LEU A 289 -30.61 17.05 -16.97
N LEU A 290 -31.09 15.81 -16.85
CA LEU A 290 -30.39 14.63 -17.33
C LEU A 290 -30.29 14.62 -18.86
N ASP A 291 -31.38 14.90 -19.57
CA ASP A 291 -31.43 14.97 -21.03
C ASP A 291 -30.53 16.09 -21.57
N LEU A 292 -30.55 17.25 -20.90
CA LEU A 292 -29.68 18.37 -21.22
C LEU A 292 -28.21 18.00 -21.02
N LEU A 293 -27.87 17.33 -19.92
CA LEU A 293 -26.51 16.85 -19.65
C LEU A 293 -26.08 15.79 -20.67
N ARG A 294 -26.95 14.82 -20.99
CA ARG A 294 -26.72 13.79 -21.99
C ARG A 294 -26.38 14.41 -23.35
N LEU A 295 -27.15 15.42 -23.78
CA LEU A 295 -26.91 16.13 -25.04
C LEU A 295 -25.52 16.81 -25.07
N PHE A 296 -25.11 17.42 -23.95
CA PHE A 296 -23.81 18.06 -23.82
C PHE A 296 -22.65 17.07 -23.79
N VAL A 297 -22.81 15.96 -23.07
CA VAL A 297 -21.78 14.93 -22.93
C VAL A 297 -21.58 14.16 -24.23
N THR A 298 -22.65 13.87 -24.97
CA THR A 298 -22.58 13.09 -26.22
C THR A 298 -21.78 13.82 -27.30
N ASN A 299 -21.87 15.15 -27.38
CA ASN A 299 -21.20 15.95 -28.41
C ASN A 299 -20.38 17.09 -27.79
N GLN A 300 -19.37 16.75 -27.00
CA GLN A 300 -18.49 17.73 -26.34
C GLN A 300 -17.86 18.72 -27.32
N GLY A 301 -17.77 19.99 -26.92
CA GLY A 301 -17.25 21.07 -27.75
C GLY A 301 -18.24 21.63 -28.79
N THR A 302 -19.39 20.99 -29.02
CA THR A 302 -20.42 21.49 -29.93
C THR A 302 -21.22 22.62 -29.26
N ILE A 303 -21.38 23.74 -29.97
CA ILE A 303 -22.21 24.86 -29.51
C ILE A 303 -23.65 24.62 -29.93
N TYR A 304 -24.54 24.46 -28.95
CA TYR A 304 -25.97 24.34 -29.19
C TYR A 304 -26.65 25.70 -29.02
N SER A 305 -27.41 26.11 -30.04
CA SER A 305 -28.22 27.33 -29.98
C SER A 305 -29.37 27.18 -28.98
N LYS A 306 -29.87 28.30 -28.46
CA LYS A 306 -31.04 28.30 -27.56
C LYS A 306 -32.26 27.61 -28.19
N GLU A 307 -32.51 27.90 -29.45
CA GLU A 307 -33.56 27.29 -30.26
C GLU A 307 -33.42 25.77 -30.31
N PHE A 308 -32.23 25.29 -30.69
CA PHE A 308 -31.96 23.85 -30.76
C PHE A 308 -32.18 23.16 -29.41
N LEU A 309 -31.71 23.77 -28.32
CA LEU A 309 -31.91 23.22 -26.96
C LEU A 309 -33.40 23.07 -26.64
N VAL A 310 -34.23 24.05 -26.99
CA VAL A 310 -35.68 24.03 -26.70
C VAL A 310 -36.39 22.96 -27.52
N GLU A 311 -36.08 22.87 -28.81
CA GLU A 311 -36.69 21.87 -29.68
C GLU A 311 -36.26 20.45 -29.34
N ASN A 312 -35.01 20.24 -28.89
CA ASN A 312 -34.47 18.90 -28.66
C ASN A 312 -34.63 18.40 -27.23
N VAL A 313 -34.55 19.27 -26.22
CA VAL A 313 -34.69 18.89 -24.80
C VAL A 313 -36.12 19.09 -24.30
N TRP A 314 -36.76 20.22 -24.65
CA TRP A 314 -38.14 20.50 -24.21
C TRP A 314 -39.21 20.06 -25.21
N LYS A 315 -38.83 19.70 -26.44
CA LYS A 315 -39.76 19.28 -27.52
C LYS A 315 -40.84 20.34 -27.80
N GLN A 316 -40.46 21.61 -27.78
CA GLN A 316 -41.34 22.78 -27.95
C GLN A 316 -40.81 23.70 -29.06
N PRO A 317 -41.69 24.45 -29.77
CA PRO A 317 -41.24 25.51 -30.68
C PRO A 317 -40.58 26.63 -29.87
N TYR A 318 -39.48 27.17 -30.38
CA TYR A 318 -38.73 28.19 -29.69
C TYR A 318 -39.45 29.55 -29.70
N ASP A 319 -39.66 30.09 -28.51
CA ASP A 319 -40.13 31.46 -28.27
C ASP A 319 -39.14 32.15 -27.32
N PRO A 320 -38.38 33.16 -27.81
CA PRO A 320 -37.40 33.89 -27.00
C PRO A 320 -37.98 34.51 -25.73
N ALA A 321 -39.24 34.97 -25.73
CA ALA A 321 -39.84 35.66 -24.59
C ALA A 321 -40.03 34.74 -23.37
N ILE A 322 -40.27 33.45 -23.63
CA ILE A 322 -40.54 32.44 -22.60
C ILE A 322 -39.27 31.62 -22.32
N HIS A 323 -38.57 31.20 -23.38
CA HIS A 323 -37.59 30.14 -23.29
C HIS A 323 -36.20 30.63 -22.88
N ASP A 324 -35.84 31.89 -23.15
CA ASP A 324 -34.51 32.40 -22.78
C ASP A 324 -34.26 32.31 -21.27
N ASN A 325 -35.25 32.71 -20.46
CA ASN A 325 -35.17 32.57 -19.01
C ASN A 325 -35.20 31.10 -18.57
N LYS A 326 -36.04 30.28 -19.21
CA LYS A 326 -36.17 28.85 -18.91
C LYS A 326 -34.85 28.10 -19.14
N ILE A 327 -34.15 28.38 -20.24
CA ILE A 327 -32.83 27.82 -20.54
C ILE A 327 -31.83 28.29 -19.49
N TYR A 328 -31.78 29.59 -19.22
CA TYR A 328 -30.85 30.16 -18.25
C TYR A 328 -30.99 29.54 -16.85
N VAL A 329 -32.23 29.44 -16.34
CA VAL A 329 -32.52 28.84 -15.04
C VAL A 329 -32.16 27.35 -15.01
N THR A 330 -32.44 26.62 -16.09
CA THR A 330 -32.12 25.18 -16.19
C THR A 330 -30.60 24.95 -16.22
N ILE A 331 -29.85 25.70 -17.04
CA ILE A 331 -28.38 25.62 -17.07
C ILE A 331 -27.78 25.97 -15.71
N LYS A 332 -28.32 27.00 -15.05
CA LYS A 332 -27.90 27.40 -13.71
C LYS A 332 -28.08 26.27 -12.69
N ARG A 333 -29.23 25.58 -12.73
CA ARG A 333 -29.49 24.41 -11.88
C ARG A 333 -28.57 23.25 -12.19
N LEU A 334 -28.35 22.94 -13.46
CA LEU A 334 -27.45 21.87 -13.88
C LEU A 334 -26.02 22.13 -13.37
N ARG A 335 -25.50 23.35 -13.55
CA ARG A 335 -24.17 23.74 -13.05
C ARG A 335 -24.03 23.58 -11.54
N LYS A 336 -25.05 23.97 -10.76
CA LYS A 336 -25.02 23.79 -9.30
C LYS A 336 -24.89 22.33 -8.86
N LEU A 337 -25.32 21.39 -9.70
CA LEU A 337 -25.23 19.97 -9.40
C LEU A 337 -23.88 19.38 -9.81
N ILE A 338 -23.39 19.71 -11.01
CA ILE A 338 -22.25 19.01 -11.61
C ILE A 338 -20.93 19.77 -11.54
N GLU A 339 -20.93 21.08 -11.30
CA GLU A 339 -19.69 21.87 -11.27
C GLU A 339 -19.06 21.83 -9.88
N PRO A 340 -17.77 21.46 -9.72
CA PRO A 340 -17.10 21.43 -8.42
C PRO A 340 -17.04 22.80 -7.75
N ASP A 341 -16.94 23.85 -8.57
CA ASP A 341 -17.07 25.25 -8.16
C ASP A 341 -18.07 25.92 -9.11
N TYR A 342 -19.20 26.34 -8.56
CA TYR A 342 -20.29 26.95 -9.31
C TYR A 342 -19.91 28.32 -9.90
N GLU A 343 -19.06 29.11 -9.20
CA GLU A 343 -18.63 30.44 -9.66
C GLU A 343 -17.55 30.33 -10.75
N LYS A 344 -16.82 29.21 -10.79
CA LYS A 344 -15.79 28.90 -11.78
C LYS A 344 -16.12 27.60 -12.53
N PRO A 345 -17.10 27.62 -13.45
CA PRO A 345 -17.55 26.42 -14.14
C PRO A 345 -16.44 25.78 -14.96
N LYS A 346 -16.30 24.45 -14.84
CA LYS A 346 -15.34 23.60 -15.54
C LYS A 346 -15.97 22.90 -16.76
N TYR A 347 -17.24 22.54 -16.68
CA TYR A 347 -17.92 21.66 -17.65
C TYR A 347 -18.74 22.44 -18.68
N ILE A 348 -19.69 23.28 -18.26
CA ILE A 348 -20.63 23.94 -19.16
C ILE A 348 -20.27 25.41 -19.31
N PHE A 349 -20.13 25.89 -20.55
CA PHE A 349 -19.77 27.27 -20.87
C PHE A 349 -20.84 27.97 -21.71
N ARG A 350 -20.88 29.31 -21.62
CA ARG A 350 -21.78 30.17 -22.42
C ARG A 350 -21.03 30.62 -23.69
N ALA A 351 -21.69 30.52 -24.84
CA ALA A 351 -21.28 31.10 -26.11
C ALA A 351 -22.20 32.26 -26.52
N LYS A 352 -21.87 32.97 -27.61
CA LYS A 352 -22.63 34.15 -28.09
C LYS A 352 -24.13 33.87 -28.25
N ASN A 353 -24.49 32.73 -28.83
CA ASN A 353 -25.88 32.35 -29.15
C ASN A 353 -26.34 31.04 -28.46
N GLY A 354 -25.64 30.58 -27.41
CA GLY A 354 -25.91 29.24 -26.89
C GLY A 354 -24.98 28.77 -25.77
N TYR A 355 -24.89 27.46 -25.62
CA TYR A 355 -24.10 26.78 -24.58
C TYR A 355 -23.36 25.58 -25.17
N TYR A 356 -22.25 25.21 -24.54
CA TYR A 356 -21.45 24.05 -24.93
C TYR A 356 -20.76 23.43 -23.72
N MET A 357 -20.34 22.17 -23.88
CA MET A 357 -19.51 21.47 -22.90
C MET A 357 -18.04 21.55 -23.27
N ASN A 358 -17.18 21.67 -22.26
CA ASN A 358 -15.74 21.66 -22.39
C ASN A 358 -15.23 20.39 -23.11
N LYS A 359 -14.49 20.56 -24.20
CA LYS A 359 -13.88 19.44 -24.93
C LYS A 359 -12.75 18.75 -24.17
N ALA A 360 -12.12 19.44 -23.22
CA ALA A 360 -11.05 18.86 -22.40
C ALA A 360 -11.57 17.98 -21.25
N ALA A 361 -12.89 18.01 -20.96
CA ALA A 361 -13.47 17.19 -19.91
C ALA A 361 -13.54 15.73 -20.37
N ARG A 362 -12.87 14.84 -19.64
CA ARG A 362 -12.87 13.41 -19.94
C ARG A 362 -14.17 12.81 -19.43
N VAL A 363 -14.97 12.19 -20.30
CA VAL A 363 -16.26 11.60 -19.88
C VAL A 363 -16.39 10.15 -20.36
N HIS A 364 -17.00 9.31 -19.54
CA HIS A 364 -17.30 7.91 -19.85
C HIS A 364 -18.80 7.64 -19.72
N PHE A 365 -19.33 6.83 -20.62
CA PHE A 365 -20.70 6.32 -20.57
C PHE A 365 -20.67 4.88 -20.09
N GLU A 366 -21.28 4.65 -18.93
CA GLU A 366 -21.54 3.33 -18.39
C GLU A 366 -22.91 2.88 -18.90
N HIS A 367 -22.90 1.79 -19.68
CA HIS A 367 -24.07 1.27 -20.37
C HIS A 367 -24.78 0.21 -19.55
#